data_AF-A0A924SVT5-F1
#
_entry.id   AF-A0A924SVT5-F1
#
_cell.length_a   1.000
_cell.length_b   1.000
_cell.length_c   1.000
_cell.angle_alpha   90.00
_cell.angle_beta   90.00
_cell.angle_gamma   90.00
#
_symmetry.space_group_name_H-M   'P 1'
#
loop_
_entity.id
_entity.type
_entity.pdbx_description
1 polymer ?
#
loop_
_entity_poly.entity_id
_entity_poly.type
_entity_poly.pdbx_seq_one_letter_code
_entity_poly.pdbx_strand_id
1 'polypeptide(L)'
;MKMKLNEMVCALAVVATLVSGCGKGSAKNPTIPGVDGPHVNFINGTLTLSAVLQNVTFDAGLRAPIPKLKNSYIEIGPDFQSAGLLISIGIDKEDMKTLTHDVIRELDPKTLPGGRPIPGVAAGTMPSLAVEIPKLKDVVFYVGPTVIGTFVHVPLKMPGYMGTFRFYDAANVPIGNVSIVGEDDKGENSGFLVLVNLKGRVEQVTGMKF
;
A
#
# COMPACT_ATOMS: atom_id res chain seq x y z
N MET A 1 10.24 -50.63 25.42
CA MET A 1 8.98 -50.15 24.82
C MET A 1 9.33 -49.55 23.46
N LYS A 2 9.07 -50.27 22.37
CA LYS A 2 9.42 -49.86 21.00
C LYS A 2 8.25 -49.05 20.43
N MET A 3 8.42 -47.75 20.31
CA MET A 3 7.42 -46.86 19.72
C MET A 3 7.42 -47.04 18.20
N LYS A 4 6.24 -47.15 17.60
CA LYS A 4 6.01 -47.59 16.22
C LYS A 4 6.31 -46.48 15.21
N LEU A 5 6.95 -46.87 14.11
CA LEU A 5 7.39 -46.03 12.98
C LEU A 5 6.25 -45.31 12.23
N ASN A 6 4.98 -45.60 12.54
CA ASN A 6 3.82 -45.01 11.86
C ASN A 6 3.25 -43.74 12.50
N GLU A 7 3.66 -43.36 13.72
CA GLU A 7 3.16 -42.14 14.37
C GLU A 7 4.13 -40.95 14.25
N MET A 8 5.29 -41.17 13.65
CA MET A 8 6.32 -40.15 13.39
C MET A 8 6.30 -39.67 11.92
N VAL A 9 5.14 -39.71 11.27
CA VAL A 9 4.98 -39.28 9.86
C VAL A 9 4.10 -38.02 9.72
N CYS A 10 3.33 -37.63 10.76
CA CYS A 10 2.47 -36.45 10.67
C CYS A 10 3.12 -35.13 11.17
N ALA A 11 4.27 -35.17 11.83
CA ALA A 11 4.89 -33.96 12.39
C ALA A 11 5.95 -33.30 11.49
N LEU A 12 6.28 -33.90 10.34
CA LEU A 12 7.38 -33.42 9.48
C LEU A 12 6.95 -32.83 8.12
N ALA A 13 5.64 -32.72 7.85
CA ALA A 13 5.12 -32.31 6.55
C ALA A 13 4.68 -30.83 6.44
N VAL A 14 4.74 -30.03 7.51
CA VAL A 14 4.18 -28.65 7.53
C VAL A 14 5.26 -27.56 7.44
N VAL A 15 6.54 -27.87 7.56
CA VAL A 15 7.62 -26.85 7.62
C VAL A 15 8.35 -26.62 6.28
N ALA A 16 7.96 -27.30 5.20
CA ALA A 16 8.74 -27.33 3.95
C ALA A 16 8.25 -26.41 2.81
N THR A 17 7.31 -25.48 3.03
CA THR A 17 6.80 -24.60 1.94
C THR A 17 7.27 -23.14 1.99
N LEU A 18 8.17 -22.77 2.91
CA LEU A 18 8.71 -21.40 2.99
C LEU A 18 10.07 -21.19 2.30
N VAL A 19 10.49 -22.11 1.43
CA VAL A 19 11.74 -21.98 0.66
C VAL A 19 11.46 -21.96 -0.85
N SER A 20 10.70 -20.98 -1.30
CA SER A 20 10.94 -20.35 -2.60
C SER A 20 11.79 -19.11 -2.31
N GLY A 21 13.00 -18.92 -2.81
CA GLY A 21 13.74 -19.54 -3.90
C GLY A 21 14.78 -18.49 -4.27
N CYS A 22 16.02 -18.71 -3.85
CA CYS A 22 17.16 -17.91 -4.31
C CYS A 22 17.47 -18.34 -5.74
N GLY A 23 16.92 -17.65 -6.74
CA GLY A 23 17.19 -17.98 -8.14
C GLY A 23 16.13 -17.46 -9.11
N LYS A 24 16.52 -16.50 -9.95
CA LYS A 24 15.91 -16.09 -11.24
C LYS A 24 14.40 -16.41 -11.38
N GLY A 25 13.59 -15.94 -10.44
CA GLY A 25 12.14 -15.96 -10.56
C GLY A 25 11.70 -14.65 -11.19
N SER A 26 10.84 -14.71 -12.20
CA SER A 26 10.14 -13.53 -12.72
C SER A 26 9.52 -12.81 -11.52
N ALA A 27 9.95 -11.58 -11.27
CA ALA A 27 9.47 -10.78 -10.15
C ALA A 27 7.95 -10.65 -10.24
N LYS A 28 7.22 -11.17 -9.27
CA LYS A 28 5.76 -11.08 -9.18
C LYS A 28 5.37 -10.44 -7.86
N ASN A 29 4.37 -9.58 -7.91
CA ASN A 29 3.78 -8.99 -6.72
C ASN A 29 3.15 -10.08 -5.84
N PRO A 30 3.23 -9.97 -4.51
CA PRO A 30 2.49 -10.85 -3.61
C PRO A 30 0.98 -10.67 -3.84
N THR A 31 0.24 -11.77 -3.94
CA THR A 31 -1.22 -11.75 -4.02
C THR A 31 -1.81 -11.75 -2.62
N ILE A 32 -2.65 -10.77 -2.31
CA ILE A 32 -3.37 -10.70 -1.04
C ILE A 32 -4.80 -11.23 -1.28
N PRO A 33 -5.23 -12.30 -0.60
CA PRO A 33 -6.59 -12.79 -0.73
C PRO A 33 -7.61 -11.69 -0.40
N GLY A 34 -8.59 -11.49 -1.28
CA GLY A 34 -9.60 -10.46 -1.10
C GLY A 34 -9.18 -9.04 -1.53
N VAL A 35 -7.99 -8.88 -2.13
CA VAL A 35 -7.51 -7.59 -2.65
C VAL A 35 -6.95 -7.79 -4.05
N ASP A 36 -7.47 -7.05 -5.02
CA ASP A 36 -6.84 -6.90 -6.34
C ASP A 36 -6.06 -5.59 -6.40
N GLY A 37 -4.79 -5.69 -6.80
CA GLY A 37 -3.81 -4.60 -6.75
C GLY A 37 -2.78 -4.75 -5.61
N PRO A 38 -2.06 -3.67 -5.26
CA PRO A 38 -2.20 -2.31 -5.80
C PRO A 38 -1.86 -2.23 -7.29
N HIS A 39 -2.55 -1.34 -7.99
CA HIS A 39 -2.36 -1.00 -9.39
C HIS A 39 -1.82 0.43 -9.47
N VAL A 40 -0.82 0.64 -10.32
CA VAL A 40 -0.24 1.96 -10.55
C VAL A 40 -0.32 2.26 -12.03
N ASN A 41 -1.05 3.31 -12.37
CA ASN A 41 -1.21 3.76 -13.74
C ASN A 41 -0.86 5.25 -13.86
N PHE A 42 -0.44 5.65 -15.03
CA PHE A 42 -0.31 7.05 -15.40
C PHE A 42 -1.25 7.31 -16.56
N ILE A 43 -2.34 8.03 -16.30
CA ILE A 43 -3.39 8.27 -17.30
C ILE A 43 -3.65 9.77 -17.33
N ASN A 44 -3.59 10.38 -18.52
CA ASN A 44 -3.86 11.81 -18.73
C ASN A 44 -3.04 12.77 -17.85
N GLY A 45 -1.82 12.38 -17.48
CA GLY A 45 -0.97 13.19 -16.59
C GLY A 45 -1.29 13.06 -15.10
N THR A 46 -2.14 12.11 -14.72
CA THR A 46 -2.42 11.77 -13.32
C THR A 46 -1.81 10.42 -13.01
N LEU A 47 -1.02 10.35 -11.94
CA LEU A 47 -0.60 9.09 -11.33
C LEU A 47 -1.74 8.56 -10.49
N THR A 48 -2.29 7.41 -10.87
CA THR A 48 -3.30 6.73 -10.09
C THR A 48 -2.70 5.53 -9.36
N LEU A 49 -2.83 5.52 -8.04
CA LEU A 49 -2.59 4.35 -7.20
C LEU A 49 -3.95 3.84 -6.75
N SER A 50 -4.31 2.62 -7.13
CA SER A 50 -5.60 2.04 -6.78
C SER A 50 -5.49 0.60 -6.28
N ALA A 51 -6.50 0.15 -5.55
CA ALA A 51 -6.71 -1.23 -5.17
C ALA A 51 -8.21 -1.51 -5.12
N VAL A 52 -8.60 -2.74 -5.37
CA VAL A 52 -9.99 -3.21 -5.25
C VAL A 52 -10.08 -4.20 -4.10
N LEU A 53 -10.87 -3.88 -3.09
CA LEU A 53 -11.22 -4.84 -2.05
C LEU A 53 -12.34 -5.73 -2.55
N GLN A 54 -12.02 -7.00 -2.79
CA GLN A 54 -12.98 -8.01 -3.22
C GLN A 54 -13.87 -8.40 -2.02
N ASN A 55 -15.16 -8.60 -2.26
CA ASN A 55 -16.18 -8.92 -1.24
C ASN A 55 -16.50 -7.79 -0.25
N VAL A 56 -16.03 -6.56 -0.50
CA VAL A 56 -16.50 -5.36 0.18
C VAL A 56 -17.33 -4.57 -0.82
N THR A 57 -18.63 -4.39 -0.53
CA THR A 57 -19.54 -3.63 -1.39
C THR A 57 -19.90 -2.31 -0.73
N PHE A 58 -19.88 -1.25 -1.52
CA PHE A 58 -20.26 0.08 -1.06
C PHE A 58 -21.07 0.76 -2.17
N ASP A 59 -22.33 1.05 -1.89
CA ASP A 59 -23.30 1.49 -2.92
C ASP A 59 -23.13 2.95 -3.35
N ALA A 60 -22.20 3.69 -2.74
CA ALA A 60 -21.99 5.10 -2.98
C ALA A 60 -20.53 5.39 -3.36
N GLY A 61 -20.29 6.27 -4.32
CA GLY A 61 -18.96 6.81 -4.57
C GLY A 61 -18.70 8.04 -3.71
N LEU A 62 -17.50 8.15 -3.14
CA LEU A 62 -16.94 9.36 -2.55
C LEU A 62 -15.69 9.74 -3.33
N ARG A 63 -15.65 10.97 -3.85
CA ARG A 63 -14.42 11.58 -4.35
C ARG A 63 -14.17 12.87 -3.61
N ALA A 64 -13.00 12.98 -2.97
CA ALA A 64 -12.61 14.13 -2.18
C ALA A 64 -11.30 14.72 -2.76
N PRO A 65 -11.19 16.06 -2.86
CA PRO A 65 -9.92 16.68 -3.18
C PRO A 65 -8.92 16.48 -2.03
N ILE A 66 -7.64 16.36 -2.36
CA ILE A 66 -6.58 16.28 -1.36
C ILE A 66 -6.27 17.73 -0.92
N PRO A 67 -6.37 18.07 0.38
CA PRO A 67 -6.00 19.40 0.86
C PRO A 67 -4.60 19.81 0.39
N LYS A 68 -4.49 21.06 -0.07
CA LYS A 68 -3.28 21.67 -0.64
C LYS A 68 -2.84 21.13 -2.02
N LEU A 69 -3.49 20.11 -2.58
CA LEU A 69 -3.27 19.64 -3.96
C LEU A 69 -4.55 19.89 -4.78
N LYS A 70 -4.51 20.87 -5.68
CA LYS A 70 -5.74 21.44 -6.28
C LYS A 70 -6.41 20.49 -7.28
N ASN A 71 -5.63 19.66 -7.95
CA ASN A 71 -6.08 18.77 -9.02
C ASN A 71 -6.07 17.30 -8.60
N SER A 72 -5.50 16.99 -7.44
CA SER A 72 -5.36 15.64 -6.91
C SER A 72 -6.55 15.26 -6.02
N TYR A 73 -6.85 13.97 -5.98
CA TYR A 73 -8.06 13.47 -5.37
C TYR A 73 -7.86 12.09 -4.76
N ILE A 74 -8.74 11.77 -3.83
CA ILE A 74 -8.98 10.43 -3.32
C ILE A 74 -10.37 10.03 -3.77
N GLU A 75 -10.51 8.80 -4.25
CA GLU A 75 -11.75 8.24 -4.73
C GLU A 75 -11.96 6.86 -4.11
N ILE A 76 -13.14 6.66 -3.54
CA ILE A 76 -13.60 5.39 -3.01
C ILE A 76 -14.98 5.14 -3.57
N GLY A 77 -15.22 3.98 -4.13
CA GLY A 77 -16.52 3.68 -4.71
C GLY A 77 -16.62 2.25 -5.19
N PRO A 78 -17.80 1.86 -5.69
CA PRO A 78 -17.94 0.55 -6.32
C PRO A 78 -16.95 0.43 -7.47
N ASP A 79 -16.21 -0.67 -7.52
CA ASP A 79 -15.46 -1.01 -8.72
C ASP A 79 -16.45 -1.49 -9.78
N PHE A 80 -16.51 -0.84 -10.94
CA PHE A 80 -17.47 -1.19 -12.00
C PHE A 80 -17.09 -2.44 -12.79
N GLN A 81 -15.84 -2.89 -12.65
CA GLN A 81 -15.34 -4.09 -13.32
C GLN A 81 -15.56 -5.36 -12.48
N SER A 82 -15.86 -5.22 -11.20
CA SER A 82 -16.13 -6.32 -10.27
C SER A 82 -17.31 -5.99 -9.35
N ALA A 83 -17.56 -6.82 -8.34
CA ALA A 83 -18.49 -6.52 -7.26
C ALA A 83 -17.74 -6.08 -5.98
N GLY A 84 -16.62 -5.37 -6.15
CA GLY A 84 -15.73 -4.93 -5.08
C GLY A 84 -15.77 -3.43 -4.81
N LEU A 85 -14.95 -2.98 -3.86
CA LEU A 85 -14.76 -1.58 -3.50
C LEU A 85 -13.42 -1.09 -4.05
N LEU A 86 -13.46 -0.15 -4.99
CA LEU A 86 -12.29 0.59 -5.46
C LEU A 86 -11.87 1.61 -4.40
N ILE A 87 -10.58 1.64 -4.09
CA ILE A 87 -9.90 2.71 -3.38
C ILE A 87 -8.83 3.23 -4.34
N SER A 88 -8.81 4.52 -4.61
CA SER A 88 -7.95 5.15 -5.60
C SER A 88 -7.48 6.51 -5.13
N ILE A 89 -6.25 6.86 -5.50
CA ILE A 89 -5.68 8.18 -5.33
C ILE A 89 -5.18 8.60 -6.69
N GLY A 90 -5.60 9.77 -7.15
CA GLY A 90 -5.02 10.44 -8.31
C GLY A 90 -4.18 11.61 -7.86
N ILE A 91 -2.88 11.56 -8.12
CA ILE A 91 -1.98 12.71 -7.98
C ILE A 91 -1.75 13.30 -9.37
N ASP A 92 -2.14 14.55 -9.56
CA ASP A 92 -1.97 15.23 -10.84
C ASP A 92 -0.50 15.68 -11.04
N LYS A 93 -0.03 15.67 -12.28
CA LYS A 93 1.33 16.10 -12.63
C LYS A 93 1.66 17.52 -12.18
N GLU A 94 0.69 18.45 -12.17
CA GLU A 94 0.94 19.82 -11.75
C GLU A 94 1.09 19.91 -10.23
N ASP A 95 0.29 19.15 -9.49
CA ASP A 95 0.43 19.01 -8.04
C ASP A 95 1.73 18.28 -7.67
N MET A 96 2.22 17.31 -8.45
CA MET A 96 3.54 16.72 -8.20
C MET A 96 4.67 17.75 -8.25
N LYS A 97 4.54 18.81 -9.05
CA LYS A 97 5.54 19.88 -9.09
C LYS A 97 5.52 20.69 -7.80
N THR A 98 4.34 20.88 -7.20
CA THR A 98 4.17 21.63 -5.93
C THR A 98 4.59 20.80 -4.72
N LEU A 99 4.61 19.47 -4.82
CA LEU A 99 5.17 18.55 -3.83
C LEU A 99 6.69 18.68 -3.64
N THR A 100 7.38 19.59 -4.35
CA THR A 100 8.85 19.64 -4.28
C THR A 100 9.41 20.33 -3.05
N HIS A 101 8.80 21.35 -2.43
CA HIS A 101 9.47 22.04 -1.29
C HIS A 101 8.55 22.66 -0.23
N ASP A 102 7.48 23.37 -0.61
CA ASP A 102 6.73 24.20 0.35
C ASP A 102 5.54 23.47 0.97
N VAL A 103 4.73 22.79 0.16
CA VAL A 103 3.51 22.10 0.63
C VAL A 103 3.85 20.95 1.61
N ILE A 104 4.94 20.23 1.35
CA ILE A 104 5.38 19.11 2.19
C ILE A 104 5.83 19.58 3.58
N ARG A 105 6.43 20.77 3.71
CA ARG A 105 6.87 21.31 5.00
C ARG A 105 5.70 21.64 5.91
N GLU A 106 4.53 21.88 5.34
CA GLU A 106 3.32 22.19 6.08
C GLU A 106 2.45 20.94 6.36
N LEU A 107 2.88 19.76 5.95
CA LEU A 107 2.23 18.50 6.30
C LEU A 107 2.94 17.89 7.50
N ASP A 108 2.19 17.65 8.57
CA ASP A 108 2.74 17.00 9.76
C ASP A 108 3.22 15.58 9.41
N PRO A 109 4.49 15.24 9.70
CA PRO A 109 4.96 13.88 9.54
C PRO A 109 4.19 12.93 10.47
N LYS A 110 3.71 11.81 9.92
CA LYS A 110 3.06 10.75 10.69
C LYS A 110 3.77 9.42 10.49
N THR A 111 3.60 8.56 11.48
CA THR A 111 3.95 7.14 11.48
C THR A 111 2.81 6.33 10.84
N LEU A 112 2.91 5.00 10.89
CA LEU A 112 1.73 4.13 10.78
C LEU A 112 0.71 4.46 11.88
N PRO A 113 -0.59 4.13 11.68
CA PRO A 113 -1.55 4.07 12.77
C PRO A 113 -1.00 3.24 13.94
N GLY A 114 -1.26 3.70 15.16
CA GLY A 114 -0.66 3.13 16.37
C GLY A 114 0.77 3.59 16.69
N GLY A 115 1.36 4.52 15.92
CA GLY A 115 2.66 5.12 16.25
C GLY A 115 3.89 4.38 15.71
N ARG A 116 3.70 3.30 14.94
CA ARG A 116 4.79 2.43 14.48
C ARG A 116 5.52 3.03 13.26
N PRO A 117 6.85 2.90 13.16
CA PRO A 117 7.61 3.47 12.05
C PRO A 117 7.20 2.87 10.70
N ILE A 118 7.18 3.70 9.66
CA ILE A 118 6.85 3.31 8.28
C ILE A 118 7.98 2.45 7.70
N PRO A 119 7.70 1.20 7.29
CA PRO A 119 8.70 0.31 6.71
C PRO A 119 9.29 0.85 5.41
N GLY A 120 10.61 0.77 5.27
CA GLY A 120 11.29 1.24 4.06
C GLY A 120 11.46 2.76 3.97
N VAL A 121 11.08 3.51 5.02
CA VAL A 121 11.32 4.95 5.12
C VAL A 121 12.34 5.20 6.23
N ALA A 122 13.48 5.83 5.90
CA ALA A 122 14.59 6.00 6.82
C ALA A 122 14.23 6.79 8.10
N ALA A 123 13.38 7.81 7.98
CA ALA A 123 12.92 8.60 9.11
C ALA A 123 11.83 7.91 9.96
N GLY A 124 11.27 6.78 9.47
CA GLY A 124 10.12 6.11 10.08
C GLY A 124 8.81 6.90 10.03
N THR A 125 8.83 8.13 9.52
CA THR A 125 7.67 9.00 9.35
C THR A 125 7.63 9.55 7.93
N MET A 126 6.44 9.89 7.47
CA MET A 126 6.24 10.59 6.20
C MET A 126 5.25 11.73 6.40
N PRO A 127 5.44 12.86 5.69
CA PRO A 127 4.38 13.84 5.54
C PRO A 127 3.13 13.12 5.05
N SER A 128 2.01 13.42 5.67
CA SER A 128 0.81 12.62 5.47
C SER A 128 -0.44 13.48 5.44
N LEU A 129 -1.44 12.95 4.79
CA LEU A 129 -2.81 13.36 4.90
C LEU A 129 -3.60 12.16 5.43
N ALA A 130 -3.96 12.20 6.70
CA ALA A 130 -4.94 11.26 7.23
C ALA A 130 -6.33 11.68 6.74
N VAL A 131 -7.07 10.77 6.12
CA VAL A 131 -8.47 11.01 5.75
C VAL A 131 -9.31 9.98 6.47
N GLU A 132 -10.11 10.46 7.41
CA GLU A 132 -11.11 9.65 8.08
C GLU A 132 -12.31 9.47 7.16
N ILE A 133 -12.65 8.22 6.87
CA ILE A 133 -13.75 7.89 5.96
C ILE A 133 -14.80 7.16 6.79
N PRO A 134 -16.03 7.70 6.96
CA PRO A 134 -16.97 7.22 7.96
C PRO A 134 -17.34 5.72 7.97
N LYS A 135 -16.99 4.95 6.92
CA LYS A 135 -17.19 3.49 6.84
C LYS A 135 -15.93 2.65 6.59
N LEU A 136 -14.79 3.28 6.29
CA LEU A 136 -13.49 2.63 6.25
C LEU A 136 -12.72 3.20 7.43
N LYS A 137 -12.44 2.38 8.46
CA LYS A 137 -11.51 2.79 9.52
C LYS A 137 -10.25 3.40 8.88
N ASP A 138 -9.66 4.38 9.56
CA ASP A 138 -8.48 5.17 9.19
C ASP A 138 -7.74 4.72 7.91
N VAL A 139 -7.96 5.47 6.82
CA VAL A 139 -7.09 5.41 5.64
C VAL A 139 -6.09 6.55 5.76
N VAL A 140 -4.81 6.22 5.76
CA VAL A 140 -3.75 7.23 5.87
C VAL A 140 -3.02 7.32 4.56
N PHE A 141 -2.96 8.53 4.00
CA PHE A 141 -2.21 8.80 2.79
C PHE A 141 -0.88 9.44 3.15
N TYR A 142 0.21 8.90 2.60
CA TYR A 142 1.55 9.44 2.77
C TYR A 142 1.96 10.11 1.48
N VAL A 143 2.39 11.36 1.58
CA VAL A 143 2.77 12.17 0.42
C VAL A 143 4.14 12.77 0.69
N GLY A 144 5.16 12.18 0.07
CA GLY A 144 6.53 12.64 0.10
C GLY A 144 7.00 13.10 -1.29
N PRO A 145 8.16 13.79 -1.37
CA PRO A 145 8.67 14.32 -2.63
C PRO A 145 9.12 13.22 -3.60
N THR A 146 9.47 12.05 -3.08
CA THR A 146 10.00 10.92 -3.87
C THR A 146 9.26 9.61 -3.60
N VAL A 147 8.35 9.59 -2.63
CA VAL A 147 7.57 8.40 -2.26
C VAL A 147 6.17 8.84 -1.91
N ILE A 148 5.17 8.15 -2.44
CA ILE A 148 3.78 8.27 -2.00
C ILE A 148 3.33 6.93 -1.44
N GLY A 149 2.30 6.94 -0.61
CA GLY A 149 1.75 5.70 -0.12
C GLY A 149 0.40 5.80 0.53
N THR A 150 -0.10 4.64 0.93
CA THR A 150 -1.41 4.50 1.52
C THR A 150 -1.40 3.36 2.50
N PHE A 151 -1.89 3.63 3.70
CA PHE A 151 -2.24 2.61 4.66
C PHE A 151 -3.75 2.41 4.63
N VAL A 152 -4.17 1.16 4.41
CA VAL A 152 -5.57 0.75 4.49
C VAL A 152 -5.70 -0.21 5.66
N HIS A 153 -6.54 0.16 6.64
CA HIS A 153 -6.80 -0.68 7.80
C HIS A 153 -7.56 -1.95 7.39
N VAL A 154 -7.04 -3.11 7.80
CA VAL A 154 -7.67 -4.43 7.60
C VAL A 154 -7.35 -5.30 8.83
N PRO A 155 -8.32 -5.97 9.45
CA PRO A 155 -8.06 -6.88 10.56
C PRO A 155 -7.36 -8.16 10.05
N LEU A 156 -6.15 -8.44 10.54
CA LEU A 156 -5.30 -9.54 10.03
C LEU A 156 -5.07 -10.68 11.03
N LYS A 157 -5.30 -10.46 12.34
CA LYS A 157 -5.03 -11.43 13.42
C LYS A 157 -3.59 -11.94 13.43
N MET A 158 -2.64 -11.02 13.26
CA MET A 158 -1.20 -11.26 13.19
C MET A 158 -0.43 -10.30 14.13
N PRO A 159 -0.67 -10.30 15.44
CA PRO A 159 -0.15 -9.28 16.35
C PRO A 159 1.39 -9.21 16.32
N GLY A 160 1.92 -7.99 16.17
CA GLY A 160 3.35 -7.69 16.17
C GLY A 160 4.12 -8.09 14.89
N TYR A 161 3.49 -8.80 13.95
CA TYR A 161 4.16 -9.22 12.72
C TYR A 161 4.13 -8.12 11.65
N MET A 162 5.20 -8.02 10.88
CA MET A 162 5.27 -7.13 9.73
C MET A 162 6.10 -7.78 8.62
N GLY A 163 5.54 -7.80 7.41
CA GLY A 163 6.22 -8.34 6.23
C GLY A 163 6.21 -7.32 5.10
N THR A 164 7.39 -6.98 4.56
CA THR A 164 7.53 -6.02 3.46
C THR A 164 8.08 -6.73 2.23
N PHE A 165 7.43 -6.49 1.09
CA PHE A 165 7.74 -7.10 -0.20
C PHE A 165 7.94 -6.01 -1.24
N ARG A 166 8.83 -6.24 -2.20
CA ARG A 166 8.97 -5.34 -3.35
C ARG A 166 7.69 -5.36 -4.19
N PHE A 167 7.30 -4.19 -4.65
CA PHE A 167 6.18 -3.97 -5.53
C PHE A 167 6.69 -3.61 -6.92
N TYR A 168 6.10 -4.19 -7.96
CA TYR A 168 6.50 -4.08 -9.35
C TYR A 168 5.33 -3.60 -10.21
N ASP A 169 5.60 -2.83 -11.26
CA ASP A 169 4.58 -2.46 -12.25
C ASP A 169 4.30 -3.60 -13.25
N ALA A 170 3.38 -3.34 -14.19
CA ALA A 170 3.04 -4.29 -15.26
C ALA A 170 4.23 -4.64 -16.18
N ALA A 171 5.29 -3.82 -16.20
CA ALA A 171 6.52 -4.09 -16.93
C ALA A 171 7.57 -4.85 -16.09
N ASN A 172 7.20 -5.32 -14.88
CA ASN A 172 8.07 -5.96 -13.90
C ASN A 172 9.23 -5.08 -13.38
N VAL A 173 9.08 -3.76 -13.43
CA VAL A 173 10.06 -2.83 -12.85
C VAL A 173 9.69 -2.60 -11.39
N PRO A 174 10.64 -2.67 -10.42
CA PRO A 174 10.33 -2.39 -9.03
C PRO A 174 9.94 -0.91 -8.87
N ILE A 175 8.76 -0.67 -8.32
CA ILE A 175 8.17 0.66 -8.16
C ILE A 175 7.95 1.05 -6.71
N GLY A 176 8.27 0.18 -5.76
CA GLY A 176 8.14 0.48 -4.34
C GLY A 176 7.99 -0.79 -3.52
N ASN A 177 7.19 -0.74 -2.46
CA ASN A 177 6.96 -1.87 -1.57
C ASN A 177 5.49 -1.99 -1.15
N VAL A 178 5.04 -3.21 -0.91
CA VAL A 178 3.82 -3.51 -0.17
C VAL A 178 4.22 -4.11 1.17
N SER A 179 3.65 -3.60 2.25
CA SER A 179 3.82 -4.16 3.59
C SER A 179 2.49 -4.66 4.14
N ILE A 180 2.53 -5.83 4.77
CA ILE A 180 1.49 -6.36 5.62
C ILE A 180 1.89 -5.99 7.04
N VAL A 181 1.02 -5.28 7.75
CA VAL A 181 1.26 -4.80 9.11
C VAL A 181 0.22 -5.43 10.02
N GLY A 182 0.67 -6.28 10.93
CA GLY A 182 -0.16 -6.91 11.96
C GLY A 182 -0.64 -5.94 13.03
N GLU A 183 -1.44 -6.41 13.97
CA GLU A 183 -1.95 -5.57 15.06
C GLU A 183 -0.81 -5.05 15.94
N ASP A 184 -1.00 -3.86 16.52
CA ASP A 184 -0.11 -3.32 17.55
C ASP A 184 -0.34 -3.97 18.92
N ASP A 185 0.37 -3.50 19.94
CA ASP A 185 0.30 -4.04 21.30
C ASP A 185 -1.10 -3.91 21.94
N LYS A 186 -1.99 -3.08 21.38
CA LYS A 186 -3.39 -2.91 21.80
C LYS A 186 -4.34 -3.83 21.03
N GLY A 187 -3.84 -4.59 20.07
CA GLY A 187 -4.67 -5.41 19.18
C GLY A 187 -5.33 -4.60 18.06
N GLU A 188 -4.84 -3.40 17.77
CA GLU A 188 -5.44 -2.47 16.79
C GLU A 188 -4.49 -2.19 15.60
N ASN A 189 -4.92 -1.36 14.66
CA ASN A 189 -4.04 -0.77 13.62
C ASN A 189 -3.34 -1.76 12.67
N SER A 190 -3.91 -2.95 12.44
CA SER A 190 -3.49 -3.84 11.36
C SER A 190 -3.94 -3.35 9.98
N GLY A 191 -3.22 -3.75 8.93
CA GLY A 191 -3.57 -3.37 7.58
C GLY A 191 -2.46 -3.56 6.55
N PHE A 192 -2.68 -2.97 5.38
CA PHE A 192 -1.73 -2.98 4.28
C PHE A 192 -1.19 -1.58 4.05
N LEU A 193 0.13 -1.48 3.90
CA LEU A 193 0.81 -0.28 3.45
C LEU A 193 1.31 -0.50 2.02
N VAL A 194 1.00 0.42 1.13
CA VAL A 194 1.62 0.48 -0.19
C VAL A 194 2.46 1.74 -0.24
N LEU A 195 3.72 1.62 -0.65
CA LEU A 195 4.61 2.73 -0.93
C LEU A 195 5.07 2.63 -2.39
N VAL A 196 4.96 3.73 -3.12
CA VAL A 196 5.40 3.85 -4.52
C VAL A 196 6.48 4.92 -4.59
N ASN A 197 7.63 4.53 -5.14
CA ASN A 197 8.74 5.41 -5.43
C ASN A 197 8.46 6.18 -6.73
N LEU A 198 8.48 7.50 -6.60
CA LEU A 198 8.27 8.47 -7.67
C LEU A 198 9.55 8.78 -8.45
N LYS A 199 10.73 8.48 -7.88
CA LYS A 199 12.02 8.84 -8.47
C LYS A 199 12.18 8.22 -9.86
N GLY A 200 12.54 9.05 -10.84
CA GLY A 200 12.67 8.67 -12.26
C GLY A 200 11.34 8.51 -13.01
N ARG A 201 10.22 8.29 -12.31
CA ARG A 201 8.88 8.19 -12.92
C ARG A 201 8.25 9.55 -13.13
N VAL A 202 8.42 10.45 -12.17
CA VAL A 202 7.97 11.83 -12.35
C VAL A 202 8.80 12.50 -13.45
N GLU A 203 10.08 12.18 -13.62
CA GLU A 203 10.88 12.66 -14.77
C GLU A 203 10.34 12.15 -16.10
N GLN A 204 10.01 10.86 -16.20
CA GLN A 204 9.43 10.28 -17.42
C GLN A 204 8.11 10.96 -17.84
N VAL A 205 7.33 11.45 -16.88
CA VAL A 205 5.96 11.95 -17.12
C VAL A 205 5.90 13.47 -17.16
N THR A 206 6.72 14.15 -16.37
CA THR A 206 6.73 15.62 -16.27
C THR A 206 7.90 16.26 -17.00
N GLY A 207 8.90 15.48 -17.42
CA GLY A 207 10.17 15.97 -17.95
C GLY A 207 11.09 16.59 -16.90
N MET A 208 10.73 16.57 -15.62
CA MET A 208 11.49 17.21 -14.53
C MET A 208 12.34 16.20 -13.76
N LYS A 209 13.62 16.53 -13.52
CA LYS A 209 14.51 15.74 -12.66
C LYS A 209 14.22 16.02 -11.17
N PHE A 210 14.05 14.96 -10.39
CA PHE A 210 13.87 14.97 -8.93
C PHE A 210 15.06 14.31 -8.23
#